data_AF-A0AAJ6JNU2-F1
#
_entry.id   AF-A0AAJ6JNU2-F1
#
_cell.length_a   1.000
_cell.length_b   1.000
_cell.length_c   1.000
_cell.angle_alpha   90.00
_cell.angle_beta   90.00
_cell.angle_gamma   90.00
#
_symmetry.space_group_name_H-M   'P 1'
#
loop_
_entity.id
_entity.type
_entity.pdbx_description
1 polymer ?
#
loop_
_entity_poly.entity_id
_entity_poly.type
_entity_poly.pdbx_seq_one_letter_code
_entity_poly.pdbx_strand_id
1 'polypeptide(L)'
;MYQHRTKAVPGFTSRYNITRLVWFEICDDPISAISREKELGKRRWSWKTQLIEATNPQWNDLYESICIQGRHSGASRSDEPGIS
;
A
#
# COMPACT_ATOMS: atom_id res chain seq x y z
N MET A 1 -7.14 18.41 -14.59
CA MET A 1 -6.11 17.37 -14.79
C MET A 1 -4.70 17.95 -14.56
N TYR A 2 -4.47 18.53 -13.37
CA TYR A 2 -3.17 19.12 -12.96
C TYR A 2 -3.13 19.39 -11.43
N GLN A 3 -3.71 18.52 -10.59
CA GLN A 3 -3.77 18.73 -9.13
C GLN A 3 -3.45 17.51 -8.25
N HIS A 4 -3.04 16.37 -8.81
CA HIS A 4 -2.60 15.19 -8.02
C HIS A 4 -1.07 15.09 -7.87
N ARG A 5 -0.35 16.15 -8.23
CA ARG A 5 1.12 16.19 -8.25
C ARG A 5 1.68 16.90 -7.01
N THR A 6 1.26 16.51 -5.82
CA THR A 6 1.87 16.95 -4.56
C THR A 6 1.85 15.83 -3.53
N LYS A 7 3.06 15.35 -3.22
CA LYS A 7 3.42 14.32 -2.26
C LYS A 7 2.96 14.67 -0.84
N ALA A 8 1.75 14.28 -0.45
CA ALA A 8 1.21 14.68 0.85
C ALA A 8 0.39 13.57 1.54
N VAL A 9 1.05 12.49 1.96
CA VAL A 9 0.64 11.87 3.24
C VAL A 9 1.87 11.43 4.02
N PRO A 10 2.43 12.29 4.89
CA PRO A 10 3.26 11.86 5.99
C PRO A 10 2.46 10.91 6.89
N GLY A 11 2.74 9.61 6.75
CA GLY A 11 2.59 8.53 7.73
C GLY A 11 1.35 8.51 8.62
N PHE A 12 0.23 7.99 8.12
CA PHE A 12 -0.87 7.48 8.96
C PHE A 12 -0.40 6.35 9.91
N THR A 13 0.69 5.68 9.53
CA THR A 13 1.35 4.58 10.25
C THR A 13 2.17 5.01 11.47
N SER A 14 2.58 6.30 11.57
CA SER A 14 3.47 6.74 12.66
C SER A 14 2.75 6.97 14.00
N ARG A 15 1.43 7.17 14.01
CA ARG A 15 0.68 7.47 15.24
C ARG A 15 0.13 6.26 15.99
N TYR A 16 0.04 5.10 15.35
CA TYR A 16 -0.71 3.97 15.92
C TYR A 16 0.12 2.75 16.31
N ASN A 17 1.46 2.82 16.28
CA ASN A 17 2.32 1.66 16.59
C ASN A 17 1.88 0.40 15.82
N ILE A 18 1.35 0.59 14.61
CA ILE A 18 1.02 -0.49 13.67
C ILE A 18 2.35 -0.93 13.10
N THR A 19 3.08 -1.73 13.90
CA THR A 19 4.49 -2.04 13.64
C THR A 19 4.69 -3.00 12.48
N ARG A 20 3.64 -3.67 11.98
CA ARG A 20 3.73 -4.67 10.90
C ARG A 20 2.48 -4.68 10.03
N LEU A 21 2.65 -4.49 8.72
CA LEU A 21 1.60 -4.70 7.72
C LEU A 21 1.75 -6.09 7.13
N VAL A 22 0.94 -7.06 7.56
CA VAL A 22 1.09 -8.46 7.12
C VAL A 22 0.13 -8.87 6.00
N TRP A 23 -0.89 -8.07 5.71
CA TRP A 23 -1.86 -8.31 4.64
C TRP A 23 -2.53 -7.02 4.18
N PHE A 24 -2.75 -6.89 2.88
CA PHE A 24 -3.58 -5.85 2.26
C PHE A 24 -4.23 -6.39 0.99
N GLU A 25 -5.31 -5.77 0.55
CA GLU A 25 -6.00 -6.06 -0.70
C GLU A 25 -6.19 -4.74 -1.46
N ILE A 26 -5.95 -4.77 -2.77
CA ILE A 26 -6.20 -3.63 -3.65
C ILE A 26 -7.62 -3.79 -4.20
N CYS A 27 -8.44 -2.76 -4.05
CA CYS A 27 -9.77 -2.71 -4.63
C CYS A 27 -9.84 -1.56 -5.64
N ASP A 28 -10.42 -1.82 -6.81
CA ASP A 28 -10.51 -0.83 -7.89
C ASP A 28 -11.57 0.25 -7.63
N ASP A 29 -12.53 -0.04 -6.74
CA ASP A 29 -13.65 0.84 -6.41
C ASP A 29 -13.79 1.03 -4.89
N PRO A 30 -14.04 2.28 -4.41
CA PRO A 30 -14.18 2.57 -2.99
C PRO A 30 -15.36 1.85 -2.31
N ILE A 31 -16.46 1.57 -3.02
CA ILE A 31 -17.61 0.84 -2.49
C ILE A 31 -17.22 -0.62 -2.22
N SER A 32 -16.43 -1.22 -3.12
CA SER A 32 -15.88 -2.56 -2.94
C SER A 32 -14.96 -2.62 -1.72
N ALA A 33 -14.07 -1.63 -1.55
CA ALA A 33 -13.19 -1.53 -0.38
C ALA A 33 -13.97 -1.45 0.94
N ILE A 34 -14.97 -0.58 1.03
CA ILE A 34 -15.83 -0.42 2.22
C ILE A 34 -16.59 -1.72 2.53
N SER A 35 -17.10 -2.39 1.49
CA SER A 35 -17.83 -3.65 1.67
C SER A 35 -16.92 -4.76 2.18
N ARG A 36 -15.70 -4.86 1.65
CA ARG A 36 -14.68 -5.79 2.12
C ARG A 36 -14.27 -5.50 3.55
N GLU A 37 -14.03 -4.25 3.91
CA GLU A 37 -13.69 -3.84 5.28
C GLU A 37 -14.78 -4.26 6.27
N LYS A 38 -16.05 -4.00 5.95
CA LYS A 38 -17.20 -4.42 6.77
C LYS A 38 -17.27 -5.94 6.92
N GLU A 39 -16.98 -6.67 5.85
CA GLU A 39 -17.00 -8.13 5.87
C GLU A 39 -15.86 -8.70 6.72
N LEU A 40 -14.65 -8.16 6.58
CA LEU A 40 -13.50 -8.48 7.42
C LEU A 40 -13.78 -8.15 8.90
N GLY A 41 -14.47 -7.04 9.19
CA GLY A 41 -14.86 -6.66 10.54
C GLY A 41 -15.74 -7.70 11.24
N LYS A 42 -16.58 -8.42 10.48
CA LYS A 42 -17.53 -9.42 11.01
C LYS A 42 -16.95 -10.83 11.14
N ARG A 43 -15.77 -11.09 10.56
CA ARG A 43 -15.16 -12.43 10.53
C ARG A 43 -14.35 -12.71 11.79
N ARG A 44 -14.32 -13.98 12.22
CA ARG A 44 -13.55 -14.46 13.38
C ARG A 44 -12.04 -14.28 13.13
N TRP A 45 -11.29 -14.06 14.22
CA TRP A 45 -9.84 -13.90 14.16
C TRP A 45 -9.14 -15.08 13.46
N SER A 46 -9.56 -16.32 13.73
CA SER A 46 -9.01 -17.53 13.10
C SER A 46 -9.15 -17.55 11.58
N TRP A 47 -10.19 -16.94 11.03
CA TRP A 47 -10.34 -16.83 9.59
C TRP A 47 -9.36 -15.80 9.00
N LYS A 48 -9.12 -14.69 9.72
CA LYS A 48 -8.12 -13.69 9.31
C LYS A 48 -6.71 -14.27 9.35
N THR A 49 -6.39 -15.07 10.37
CA THR A 49 -5.13 -15.81 10.47
C THR A 49 -4.93 -16.71 9.25
N GLN A 50 -5.91 -17.52 8.88
CA GLN A 50 -5.83 -18.38 7.69
C GLN A 50 -5.64 -17.57 6.40
N LEU A 51 -6.32 -16.43 6.26
CA LEU A 51 -6.16 -15.55 5.11
C LEU A 51 -4.73 -14.99 5.02
N ILE A 52 -4.17 -14.55 6.16
CA ILE A 52 -2.80 -14.06 6.25
C ILE A 52 -1.84 -15.22 5.94
N GLU A 53 -2.01 -16.39 6.55
CA GLU A 53 -1.12 -17.55 6.34
C GLU A 53 -1.16 -18.06 4.89
N ALA A 54 -2.31 -17.97 4.22
CA ALA A 54 -2.43 -18.36 2.82
C ALA A 54 -1.68 -17.44 1.85
N THR A 55 -1.46 -16.17 2.23
CA THR A 55 -0.86 -15.14 1.35
C THR A 55 0.53 -14.69 1.81
N ASN A 56 0.80 -14.79 3.11
CA ASN A 56 2.01 -14.39 3.80
C ASN A 56 2.28 -15.34 4.99
N PRO A 57 2.62 -16.62 4.72
CA PRO A 57 2.85 -17.63 5.76
C PRO A 57 3.99 -17.28 6.72
N GLN A 58 4.92 -16.42 6.30
CA GLN A 58 6.06 -15.97 7.10
C GLN A 58 5.74 -14.72 7.93
N TRP A 59 4.54 -14.14 7.79
CA TRP A 59 4.15 -12.91 8.48
C TRP A 59 5.13 -11.75 8.25
N ASN A 60 5.72 -11.71 7.05
CA ASN A 60 6.65 -10.67 6.65
C ASN A 60 5.96 -9.30 6.65
N ASP A 61 6.71 -8.25 6.97
CA ASP A 61 6.19 -6.89 6.87
C ASP A 61 6.16 -6.44 5.40
N LEU A 62 4.95 -6.30 4.87
CA LEU A 62 4.70 -5.87 3.51
C LEU A 62 4.91 -4.37 3.33
N TYR A 63 4.97 -3.59 4.43
CA TYR A 63 5.14 -2.15 4.37
C TYR A 63 6.46 -1.76 3.70
N GLU A 64 7.57 -2.41 4.09
CA GLU A 64 8.89 -2.16 3.53
C GLU A 64 8.92 -2.44 2.02
N SER A 65 8.32 -3.56 1.61
CA SER A 65 8.19 -3.93 0.19
C SER A 65 7.43 -2.87 -0.61
N ILE A 66 6.32 -2.35 -0.09
CA ILE A 66 5.51 -1.33 -0.76
C ILE A 66 6.24 0.02 -0.84
N CYS A 67 6.93 0.43 0.24
CA CYS A 67 7.68 1.69 0.26
C CYS A 67 8.86 1.70 -0.71
N ILE A 68 9.50 0.55 -0.96
CA ILE A 68 10.61 0.44 -1.91
C ILE A 68 10.11 0.56 -3.36
N GLN A 69 8.92 0.02 -3.69
CA GLN A 69 8.35 0.09 -5.04
C GLN A 69 7.99 1.54 -5.48
N GLY A 70 7.77 2.45 -4.53
CA GLY A 70 7.50 3.87 -4.81
C GLY A 70 8.72 4.72 -5.21
N ARG A 71 9.95 4.18 -5.16
CA ARG A 71 11.18 4.93 -5.46
C ARG A 71 11.71 4.75 -6.90
N HIS A 72 11.14 3.87 -7.72
CA HIS A 72 11.70 3.51 -9.03
C HIS A 72 11.05 4.17 -10.26
N SER A 73 10.27 5.25 -10.08
CA SER A 73 9.72 6.04 -11.21
C SER A 73 10.22 7.48 -11.15
N GLY A 74 11.52 7.68 -11.38
CA GLY A 74 12.11 9.01 -11.29
C GLY A 74 13.59 9.09 -11.66
N ALA A 75 14.01 8.46 -12.75
CA ALA A 75 15.35 8.69 -13.31
C ALA A 75 15.39 8.45 -14.82
N SER A 76 14.60 9.21 -15.58
CA SER A 76 14.98 9.56 -16.96
C SER A 76 15.31 11.05 -16.96
N ARG A 77 16.53 11.35 -16.48
CA ARG A 77 17.19 12.62 -16.68
C ARG A 77 18.12 12.42 -17.87
N SER A 78 17.66 12.77 -19.05
CA SER A 78 18.52 13.01 -20.20
C SER A 78 18.22 14.43 -20.67
N ASP A 79 19.00 15.34 -20.09
CA ASP A 79 19.20 16.70 -20.59
C ASP A 79 19.71 16.59 -22.04
N GLU A 80 18.93 17.07 -23.02
CA GLU A 80 19.41 17.36 -24.38
C GLU A 80 19.57 18.88 -24.47
N PRO A 81 20.81 19.42 -24.58
CA PRO A 81 21.03 20.83 -24.79
C PRO A 81 20.80 21.16 -26.26
N GLY A 82 19.87 22.08 -26.55
CA GLY A 82 19.67 22.57 -27.90
C GLY A 82 20.86 23.40 -28.38
N ILE A 83 21.42 23.05 -29.54
CA ILE A 83 22.09 23.89 -30.57
C ILE A 83 22.03 23.01 -31.86
N SER A 84 21.40 23.38 -32.97
CA SER A 84 21.65 24.46 -33.93
C SER A 84 20.42 24.72 -34.80
#